data_AF-A0A671VYQ8-F1
#
_entry.id   AF-A0A671VYQ8-F1
#
_cell.length_a   1.000
_cell.length_b   1.000
_cell.length_c   1.000
_cell.angle_alpha   90.00
_cell.angle_beta   90.00
_cell.angle_gamma   90.00
#
_symmetry.space_group_name_H-M   'P 1'
#
loop_
_entity.id
_entity.type
_entity.pdbx_description
1 polymer ?
#
loop_
_entity_poly.entity_id
_entity_poly.type
_entity_poly.pdbx_seq_one_letter_code
_entity_poly.pdbx_strand_id
1 'polypeptide(L)'
;MGFGRDLRNSHEGLLKLQDWELKLLETVKRFMTLRVKSDKEYAALLLSMTQQTEKQEAADYVSTVSKSWSQVIRQTEALGRVMRSHADDLNSGPLHRLATLIRDKQQVKKSYQSLHQQLESHNHKVTRSDLDKLKATYRQLSRDANNAKEKYREALAKGREAERARERYDKATAKLHNLHNQYVLAVCGARTQQDEHRRRAAPALLDALQRMQEDMTLALKSILEEYCEISSLLTEEIVKVHQEISAAVQQIDPLAEYQHFIDTPEASVEFDACLLEETDNLPANEILWNTLTADSLQAMLSSATEELVLTQQNLRTKEALADDLDTKIQTSQQSPERKSDCVLLLSQKLSLLELHHAVQSLRSSEARLASQKSLLDAKMADAASPPPPPPPPVLPYEDDARSIGSTVNNSLSIRQPAGMSPLFQVSCKTMISEFFNSFLKSVCLSLSLSVSLSLRQSQYRFEGTGFSTIPQLIEHHFSTKQVITKKSGVVLLNPVVKDKKWILNHEDVVLGELLGKGNFGEVFKGTLQRDRTPVAVKTCKEDLPPELKIRFLSEARILKQYDHPNIVKLIGVCTQRQPIYIVMELVPGGAVC
;
A
#
# COMPACT_ATOMS: atom_id res chain seq x y z
N MET A 1 16.70 -5.44 -42.29
CA MET A 1 16.13 -4.08 -42.36
C MET A 1 17.04 -3.17 -41.57
N GLY A 2 17.19 -1.91 -41.96
CA GLY A 2 18.13 -0.99 -41.33
C GLY A 2 17.97 0.44 -41.82
N PHE A 3 18.36 1.40 -40.99
CA PHE A 3 18.12 2.82 -41.25
C PHE A 3 18.69 3.25 -42.60
N GLY A 4 19.90 2.81 -42.96
CA GLY A 4 20.54 3.18 -44.22
C GLY A 4 19.87 2.62 -45.47
N ARG A 5 19.13 1.50 -45.36
CA ARG A 5 18.36 0.93 -46.47
C ARG A 5 16.97 1.55 -46.56
N ASP A 6 16.28 1.63 -45.43
CA ASP A 6 14.83 1.79 -45.39
C ASP A 6 14.38 3.22 -45.04
N LEU A 7 15.27 4.06 -44.47
CA LEU A 7 14.93 5.39 -43.92
C LEU A 7 15.70 6.57 -44.54
N ARG A 8 16.17 6.42 -45.78
CA ARG A 8 17.03 7.41 -46.47
C ARG A 8 16.47 8.83 -46.56
N ASN A 9 15.14 8.98 -46.57
CA ASN A 9 14.46 10.28 -46.66
C ASN A 9 13.70 10.63 -45.36
N SER A 10 14.01 9.96 -44.25
CA SER A 10 13.21 10.02 -43.02
C SER A 10 13.89 10.82 -41.91
N HIS A 11 14.69 11.84 -42.26
CA HIS A 11 15.45 12.66 -41.30
C HIS A 11 14.57 13.20 -40.16
N GLU A 12 13.46 13.86 -40.50
CA GLU A 12 12.50 14.39 -39.52
C GLU A 12 11.90 13.30 -38.62
N GLY A 13 11.66 12.11 -39.17
CA GLY A 13 11.18 10.96 -38.41
C GLY A 13 12.21 10.49 -37.37
N LEU A 14 13.48 10.43 -37.77
CA LEU A 14 14.59 10.04 -36.89
C LEU A 14 14.89 11.08 -35.81
N LEU A 15 14.65 12.36 -36.07
CA LEU A 15 14.74 13.40 -35.03
C LEU A 15 13.62 13.25 -34.01
N LYS A 16 12.39 13.02 -34.47
CA LYS A 16 11.24 12.77 -33.60
C LYS A 16 11.41 11.52 -32.75
N LEU A 17 11.99 10.45 -33.32
CA LEU A 17 12.34 9.24 -32.59
C LEU A 17 13.30 9.55 -31.43
N GLN A 18 14.41 10.22 -31.73
CA GLN A 18 15.40 10.58 -30.71
C GLN A 18 14.81 11.51 -29.62
N ASP A 19 13.92 12.43 -29.98
CA ASP A 19 13.20 13.26 -29.01
C ASP A 19 12.27 12.46 -28.11
N TRP A 20 11.59 11.47 -28.66
CA TRP A 20 10.73 10.58 -27.89
C TRP A 20 11.56 9.72 -26.93
N GLU A 21 12.65 9.14 -27.39
CA GLU A 21 13.54 8.32 -26.56
C GLU A 21 14.19 9.14 -25.43
N LEU A 22 14.56 10.41 -25.69
CA LEU A 22 15.04 11.31 -24.64
C LEU A 22 13.97 11.57 -23.57
N LYS A 23 12.72 11.79 -23.97
CA LYS A 23 11.59 11.94 -23.03
C LYS A 23 11.35 10.67 -22.22
N LEU A 24 11.52 9.50 -22.82
CA LEU A 24 11.43 8.22 -22.12
C LEU A 24 12.52 8.11 -21.05
N LEU A 25 13.79 8.35 -21.41
CA LEU A 25 14.90 8.28 -20.45
C LEU A 25 14.72 9.26 -19.27
N GLU A 26 14.23 10.48 -19.53
CA GLU A 26 13.90 11.43 -18.47
C GLU A 26 12.76 10.94 -17.56
N THR A 27 11.81 10.19 -18.11
CA THR A 27 10.73 9.58 -17.33
C THR A 27 11.28 8.47 -16.43
N VAL A 28 12.13 7.60 -16.97
CA VAL A 28 12.82 6.54 -16.20
C VAL A 28 13.67 7.16 -15.08
N LYS A 29 14.40 8.24 -15.37
CA LYS A 29 15.21 8.95 -14.38
C LYS A 29 14.38 9.51 -13.23
N ARG A 30 13.23 10.13 -13.53
CA ARG A 30 12.31 10.61 -12.49
C ARG A 30 11.77 9.48 -11.64
N PHE A 31 11.41 8.35 -12.26
CA PHE A 31 10.94 7.17 -11.55
C PHE A 31 12.01 6.63 -10.58
N MET A 32 13.24 6.44 -11.06
CA MET A 32 14.36 6.00 -10.20
C MET A 32 14.66 7.00 -9.08
N THR A 33 14.59 8.30 -9.36
CA THR A 33 14.78 9.35 -8.34
C THR A 33 13.72 9.27 -7.24
N LEU A 34 12.45 9.02 -7.61
CA LEU A 34 11.37 8.81 -6.65
C LEU A 34 11.61 7.55 -5.82
N ARG A 35 12.08 6.46 -6.45
CA ARG A 35 12.41 5.23 -5.73
C ARG A 35 13.50 5.44 -4.69
N VAL A 36 14.60 6.10 -5.06
CA VAL A 36 15.67 6.50 -4.12
C VAL A 36 15.11 7.29 -2.94
N LYS A 37 14.24 8.28 -3.21
CA LYS A 37 13.61 9.07 -2.16
C LYS A 37 12.75 8.21 -1.23
N SER A 38 11.91 7.34 -1.80
CA SER A 38 11.04 6.44 -1.03
C SER A 38 11.84 5.48 -0.14
N ASP A 39 12.92 4.89 -0.66
CA ASP A 39 13.76 3.96 0.10
C ASP A 39 14.51 4.69 1.23
N LYS A 40 14.97 5.93 1.01
CA LYS A 40 15.55 6.78 2.07
C LYS A 40 14.54 7.13 3.16
N GLU A 41 13.32 7.50 2.77
CA GLU A 41 12.25 7.82 3.72
C GLU A 41 11.85 6.58 4.53
N TYR A 42 11.70 5.43 3.89
CA TYR A 42 11.41 4.17 4.56
C TYR A 42 12.51 3.78 5.56
N ALA A 43 13.78 3.86 5.15
CA ALA A 43 14.91 3.64 6.03
C ALA A 43 14.92 4.59 7.24
N ALA A 44 14.62 5.88 7.04
CA ALA A 44 14.55 6.85 8.11
C ALA A 44 13.41 6.55 9.11
N LEU A 45 12.26 6.10 8.63
CA LEU A 45 11.14 5.70 9.48
C LEU A 45 11.48 4.48 10.33
N LEU A 46 12.12 3.45 9.74
CA LEU A 46 12.57 2.26 10.48
C LEU A 46 13.57 2.63 11.58
N LEU A 47 14.58 3.43 11.27
CA LEU A 47 15.61 3.84 12.24
C LEU A 47 15.04 4.76 13.34
N SER A 48 14.08 5.62 13.01
CA SER A 48 13.39 6.44 14.01
C SER A 48 12.57 5.58 14.99
N MET A 49 11.90 4.54 14.49
CA MET A 49 11.13 3.61 15.31
C MET A 49 12.03 2.84 16.29
N THR A 50 13.22 2.42 15.88
CA THR A 50 14.14 1.68 16.77
C THR A 50 14.76 2.60 17.83
N GLN A 51 15.13 3.84 17.49
CA GLN A 51 15.67 4.81 18.44
C GLN A 51 14.71 5.23 19.56
N GLN A 52 13.40 5.24 19.28
CA GLN A 52 12.39 5.52 20.30
C GLN A 52 12.29 4.42 21.35
N THR A 53 12.71 3.19 21.01
CA THR A 53 12.53 2.00 21.83
C THR A 53 13.75 1.72 22.73
N GLU A 54 14.95 2.16 22.36
CA GLU A 54 16.19 1.96 23.13
C GLU A 54 16.27 2.73 24.47
N LYS A 55 15.28 3.59 24.78
CA LYS A 55 15.24 4.37 26.03
C LYS A 55 14.74 3.60 27.25
N GLN A 56 14.54 2.28 27.18
CA GLN A 56 14.20 1.48 28.36
C GLN A 56 15.45 1.24 29.22
N GLU A 57 15.40 1.73 30.46
CA GLU A 57 16.43 1.51 31.49
C GLU A 57 16.72 0.01 31.65
N ALA A 58 17.99 -0.33 31.92
CA ALA A 58 18.41 -1.69 32.19
C ALA A 58 17.69 -2.21 33.44
N ALA A 59 16.67 -3.04 33.23
CA ALA A 59 15.99 -3.71 34.33
C ALA A 59 16.93 -4.78 34.92
N ASP A 60 16.94 -4.93 36.25
CA ASP A 60 17.65 -5.98 36.99
C ASP A 60 17.19 -7.41 36.62
N TYR A 61 16.13 -7.52 35.82
CA TYR A 61 15.50 -8.75 35.38
C TYR A 61 15.57 -8.90 33.85
N VAL A 62 16.20 -9.97 33.37
CA VAL A 62 16.34 -10.23 31.93
C VAL A 62 15.44 -11.39 31.49
N SER A 63 14.20 -11.05 31.16
CA SER A 63 13.17 -11.95 30.64
C SER A 63 13.50 -12.51 29.24
N THR A 64 12.93 -13.68 28.90
CA THR A 64 13.08 -14.29 27.56
C THR A 64 12.38 -13.46 26.48
N VAL A 65 11.22 -12.87 26.83
CA VAL A 65 10.48 -11.93 25.98
C VAL A 65 11.30 -10.67 25.74
N SER A 66 11.91 -10.10 26.79
CA SER A 66 12.74 -8.89 26.69
C SER A 66 13.94 -9.10 25.75
N LYS A 67 14.68 -10.21 25.92
CA LYS A 67 15.80 -10.57 25.02
C LYS A 67 15.37 -10.69 23.56
N SER A 68 14.25 -11.38 23.33
CA SER A 68 13.71 -11.61 21.99
C SER A 68 13.25 -10.30 21.36
N TRP A 69 12.60 -9.41 22.13
CA TRP A 69 12.18 -8.08 21.68
C TRP A 69 13.36 -7.18 21.33
N SER A 70 14.41 -7.14 22.14
CA SER A 70 15.65 -6.42 21.82
C SER A 70 16.27 -6.90 20.51
N GLN A 71 16.22 -8.21 20.24
CA GLN A 71 16.71 -8.78 18.99
C GLN A 71 15.85 -8.34 17.79
N VAL A 72 14.53 -8.29 17.92
CA VAL A 72 13.62 -7.77 16.88
C VAL A 72 13.93 -6.31 16.56
N ILE A 73 14.17 -5.46 17.56
CA ILE A 73 14.55 -4.05 17.37
C ILE A 73 15.87 -3.94 16.63
N ARG A 74 16.91 -4.67 17.08
CA ARG A 74 18.25 -4.66 16.47
C ARG A 74 18.22 -5.08 15.00
N GLN A 75 17.43 -6.10 14.68
CA GLN A 75 17.27 -6.55 13.29
C GLN A 75 16.45 -5.59 12.43
N THR A 76 15.44 -4.93 13.00
CA THR A 76 14.70 -3.86 12.32
C THR A 76 15.60 -2.65 12.02
N GLU A 77 16.52 -2.33 12.93
CA GLU A 77 17.52 -1.28 12.71
C GLU A 77 18.49 -1.66 11.57
N ALA A 78 18.93 -2.93 11.54
CA ALA A 78 19.75 -3.47 10.46
C ALA A 78 19.02 -3.37 9.10
N LEU A 79 17.71 -3.69 9.03
CA LEU A 79 16.90 -3.48 7.82
C LEU A 79 16.91 -2.01 7.38
N GLY A 80 16.75 -1.09 8.33
CA GLY A 80 16.82 0.35 8.05
C GLY A 80 18.16 0.77 7.44
N ARG A 81 19.28 0.21 7.91
CA ARG A 81 20.62 0.44 7.32
C ARG A 81 20.74 -0.12 5.92
N VAL A 82 20.28 -1.35 5.67
CA VAL A 82 20.30 -1.99 4.34
C VAL A 82 19.50 -1.16 3.33
N MET A 83 18.26 -0.77 3.69
CA MET A 83 17.41 0.07 2.84
C MET A 83 18.05 1.43 2.53
N ARG A 84 18.78 2.02 3.47
CA ARG A 84 19.55 3.26 3.23
C ARG A 84 20.67 3.03 2.22
N SER A 85 21.43 1.94 2.37
CA SER A 85 22.49 1.57 1.42
C SER A 85 21.94 1.39 0.02
N HIS A 86 20.87 0.59 -0.14
CA HIS A 86 20.21 0.40 -1.44
C HIS A 86 19.85 1.73 -2.11
N ALA A 87 19.33 2.69 -1.35
CA ALA A 87 18.98 4.00 -1.89
C ALA A 87 20.21 4.82 -2.33
N ASP A 88 21.32 4.75 -1.59
CA ASP A 88 22.58 5.42 -1.94
C ASP A 88 23.27 4.74 -3.13
N ASP A 89 23.23 3.41 -3.22
CA ASP A 89 23.76 2.61 -4.33
C ASP A 89 22.96 2.86 -5.61
N LEU A 90 21.62 2.89 -5.53
CA LEU A 90 20.75 3.29 -6.65
C LEU A 90 21.07 4.70 -7.15
N ASN A 91 21.31 5.64 -6.22
CA ASN A 91 21.56 7.03 -6.55
C ASN A 91 22.94 7.26 -7.20
N SER A 92 23.97 6.60 -6.68
CA SER A 92 25.36 6.74 -7.15
C SER A 92 25.68 5.84 -8.35
N GLY A 93 24.97 4.72 -8.51
CA GLY A 93 25.13 3.77 -9.61
C GLY A 93 24.18 4.02 -10.77
N PRO A 94 23.07 3.25 -10.91
CA PRO A 94 22.22 3.25 -12.09
C PRO A 94 21.62 4.63 -12.41
N LEU A 95 21.23 5.42 -11.40
CA LEU A 95 20.67 6.76 -11.63
C LEU A 95 21.72 7.73 -12.21
N HIS A 96 22.96 7.66 -11.73
CA HIS A 96 24.06 8.46 -12.27
C HIS A 96 24.39 8.07 -13.72
N ARG A 97 24.51 6.76 -14.00
CA ARG A 97 24.75 6.25 -15.34
C ARG A 97 23.64 6.63 -16.32
N LEU A 98 22.38 6.59 -15.88
CA LEU A 98 21.24 7.05 -16.67
C LEU A 98 21.32 8.55 -17.00
N ALA A 99 21.74 9.38 -16.04
CA ALA A 99 21.96 10.80 -16.29
C ALA A 99 23.09 11.05 -17.32
N THR A 100 24.14 10.24 -17.29
CA THR A 100 25.21 10.26 -18.32
C THR A 100 24.68 9.83 -19.67
N LEU A 101 23.94 8.72 -19.76
CA LEU A 101 23.33 8.23 -21.00
C LEU A 101 22.41 9.29 -21.65
N ILE A 102 21.64 10.04 -20.86
CA ILE A 102 20.81 11.14 -21.36
C ILE A 102 21.67 12.24 -22.00
N ARG A 103 22.77 12.64 -21.36
CA ARG A 103 23.69 13.65 -21.92
C ARG A 103 24.34 13.17 -23.22
N ASP A 104 24.81 11.92 -23.23
CA ASP A 104 25.44 11.34 -24.41
C ASP A 104 24.45 11.21 -25.57
N LYS A 105 23.19 10.85 -25.30
CA LYS A 105 22.12 10.81 -26.30
C LYS A 105 21.79 12.20 -26.86
N GLN A 106 21.77 13.23 -26.03
CA GLN A 106 21.62 14.62 -26.50
C GLN A 106 22.78 15.02 -27.42
N GLN A 107 24.01 14.60 -27.08
CA GLN A 107 25.18 14.87 -27.89
C GLN A 107 25.14 14.12 -29.23
N VAL A 108 24.77 12.83 -29.23
CA VAL A 108 24.60 12.04 -30.46
C VAL A 108 23.56 12.67 -31.38
N LYS A 109 22.42 13.14 -30.84
CA LYS A 109 21.40 13.84 -31.63
C LYS A 109 21.97 15.09 -32.32
N LYS A 110 22.70 15.93 -31.58
CA LYS A 110 23.33 17.14 -32.13
C LYS A 110 24.37 16.81 -33.20
N SER A 111 25.23 15.83 -32.94
CA SER A 111 26.23 15.36 -33.89
C SER A 111 25.60 14.84 -35.17
N TYR A 112 24.56 14.01 -35.08
CA TYR A 112 23.83 13.50 -36.25
C TYR A 112 23.20 14.63 -37.07
N GLN A 113 22.55 15.60 -36.43
CA GLN A 113 21.97 16.76 -37.11
C GLN A 113 23.03 17.55 -37.88
N SER A 114 24.18 17.81 -37.25
CA SER A 114 25.29 18.54 -37.86
C SER A 114 25.87 17.78 -39.06
N LEU A 115 26.16 16.48 -38.90
CA LEU A 115 26.71 15.64 -39.96
C LEU A 115 25.75 15.50 -41.15
N HIS A 116 24.45 15.32 -40.87
CA HIS A 116 23.42 15.26 -41.91
C HIS A 116 23.33 16.58 -42.69
N GLN A 117 23.34 17.72 -41.99
CA GLN A 117 23.31 19.03 -42.64
C GLN A 117 24.55 19.29 -43.51
N GLN A 118 25.74 18.92 -43.03
CA GLN A 118 26.98 19.04 -43.80
C GLN A 118 26.91 18.19 -45.09
N LEU A 119 26.46 16.94 -44.97
CA LEU A 119 26.35 16.02 -46.09
C LEU A 119 25.34 16.53 -47.14
N GLU A 120 24.15 16.95 -46.71
CA GLU A 120 23.12 17.48 -47.60
C GLU A 120 23.52 18.81 -48.25
N SER A 121 24.18 19.71 -47.51
CA SER A 121 24.70 20.98 -48.04
C SER A 121 25.72 20.74 -49.16
N HIS A 122 26.67 19.82 -48.93
CA HIS A 122 27.66 19.47 -49.93
C HIS A 122 27.03 18.85 -51.18
N ASN A 123 26.11 17.90 -51.00
CA ASN A 123 25.38 17.27 -52.10
C ASN A 123 24.56 18.32 -52.90
N HIS A 124 23.84 19.22 -52.22
CA HIS A 124 23.06 20.28 -52.87
C HIS A 124 23.93 21.26 -53.65
N LYS A 125 25.10 21.64 -53.12
CA LYS A 125 26.04 22.54 -53.79
C LYS A 125 26.47 21.98 -55.16
N VAL A 126 26.95 20.73 -55.18
CA VAL A 126 27.49 20.09 -56.39
C VAL A 126 26.37 19.75 -57.37
N THR A 127 25.26 19.20 -56.89
CA THR A 127 24.20 18.67 -57.78
C THR A 127 23.18 19.71 -58.24
N ARG A 128 23.09 20.86 -57.55
CA ARG A 128 22.16 21.95 -57.90
C ARG A 128 22.86 23.28 -58.08
N SER A 129 23.43 23.84 -57.01
CA SER A 129 23.91 25.24 -57.02
C SER A 129 24.92 25.50 -58.14
N ASP A 130 25.94 24.67 -58.26
CA ASP A 130 27.00 24.86 -59.25
C ASP A 130 26.53 24.56 -60.68
N LEU A 131 25.65 23.57 -60.86
CA LEU A 131 25.03 23.29 -62.16
C LEU A 131 24.11 24.41 -62.63
N ASP A 132 23.33 25.02 -61.74
CA ASP A 132 22.40 26.09 -62.12
C ASP A 132 23.13 27.37 -62.52
N LYS A 133 24.28 27.68 -61.89
CA LYS A 133 25.19 28.75 -62.34
C LYS A 133 25.70 28.47 -63.75
N LEU A 134 26.19 27.26 -64.02
CA LEU A 134 26.67 26.87 -65.34
C LEU A 134 25.56 26.93 -66.40
N LYS A 135 24.35 26.44 -66.08
CA LYS A 135 23.19 26.53 -66.99
C LYS A 135 22.80 27.98 -67.28
N ALA A 136 22.85 28.88 -66.30
CA ALA A 136 22.54 30.29 -66.51
C ALA A 136 23.54 30.92 -67.50
N THR A 137 24.83 30.73 -67.28
CA THR A 137 25.88 31.21 -68.19
C THR A 137 25.77 30.54 -69.56
N TYR A 138 25.43 29.26 -69.62
CA TYR A 138 25.27 28.51 -70.88
C TYR A 138 24.15 29.11 -71.73
N ARG A 139 22.98 29.37 -71.14
CA ARG A 139 21.87 30.03 -71.84
C ARG A 139 22.26 31.41 -72.35
N GLN A 140 23.02 32.17 -71.57
CA GLN A 140 23.50 33.48 -71.99
C GLN A 140 24.45 33.39 -73.19
N LEU A 141 25.52 32.59 -73.10
CA LEU A 141 26.48 32.42 -74.21
C LEU A 141 25.84 31.81 -75.45
N SER A 142 24.82 30.95 -75.30
CA SER A 142 24.06 30.42 -76.42
C SER A 142 23.28 31.52 -77.16
N ARG A 143 22.63 32.44 -76.43
CA ARG A 143 22.00 33.62 -77.04
C ARG A 143 23.02 34.53 -77.72
N ASP A 144 24.16 34.77 -77.08
CA ASP A 144 25.21 35.64 -77.63
C ASP A 144 25.81 35.06 -78.93
N ALA A 145 26.08 33.75 -78.95
CA ALA A 145 26.58 33.06 -80.15
C ALA A 145 25.56 33.06 -81.29
N ASN A 146 24.27 32.83 -81.00
CA ASN A 146 23.20 32.92 -82.00
C ASN A 146 23.05 34.34 -82.55
N ASN A 147 23.08 35.35 -81.68
CA ASN A 147 23.00 36.75 -82.10
C ASN A 147 24.21 37.14 -82.97
N ALA A 148 25.42 36.68 -82.63
CA ALA A 148 26.62 36.91 -83.44
C ALA A 148 26.53 36.20 -84.80
N LYS A 149 25.93 34.99 -84.84
CA LYS A 149 25.70 34.22 -86.07
C LYS A 149 24.77 34.94 -87.03
N GLU A 150 23.64 35.47 -86.55
CA GLU A 150 22.71 36.23 -87.40
C GLU A 150 23.35 37.52 -87.92
N LYS A 151 24.07 38.27 -87.07
CA LYS A 151 24.82 39.46 -87.50
C LYS A 151 25.87 39.15 -88.58
N TYR A 152 26.55 38.02 -88.48
CA TYR A 152 27.50 37.58 -89.50
C TYR A 152 26.81 37.24 -90.82
N ARG A 153 25.67 36.54 -90.79
CA ARG A 153 24.85 36.25 -91.98
C ARG A 153 24.38 37.52 -92.69
N GLU A 154 23.93 38.52 -91.92
CA GLU A 154 23.54 39.81 -92.47
C GLU A 154 24.71 40.56 -93.13
N ALA A 155 25.89 40.55 -92.50
CA ALA A 155 27.10 41.19 -93.03
C ALA A 155 27.59 40.52 -94.32
N LEU A 156 27.48 39.18 -94.40
CA LEU A 156 27.71 38.40 -95.61
C LEU A 156 26.75 38.78 -96.74
N ALA A 157 25.44 38.85 -96.45
CA ALA A 157 24.42 39.21 -97.44
C ALA A 157 24.59 40.65 -97.97
N LYS A 158 25.05 41.57 -97.13
CA LYS A 158 25.28 42.99 -97.47
C LYS A 158 26.67 43.27 -98.05
N GLY A 159 27.59 42.29 -98.06
CA GLY A 159 28.95 42.43 -98.59
C GLY A 159 29.85 43.45 -97.88
N ARG A 160 29.54 43.82 -96.61
CA ARG A 160 30.28 44.84 -95.84
C ARG A 160 30.70 44.31 -94.47
N GLU A 161 31.96 44.56 -94.09
CA GLU A 161 32.55 44.19 -92.79
C GLU A 161 32.42 42.69 -92.38
N ALA A 162 32.28 41.78 -93.36
CA ALA A 162 32.02 40.36 -93.10
C ALA A 162 33.11 39.67 -92.26
N GLU A 163 34.40 39.99 -92.48
CA GLU A 163 35.51 39.42 -91.70
C GLU A 163 35.46 39.82 -90.21
N ARG A 164 35.17 41.08 -89.91
CA ARG A 164 35.01 41.54 -88.52
C ARG A 164 33.82 40.87 -87.83
N ALA A 165 32.73 40.63 -88.55
CA ALA A 165 31.57 39.92 -88.02
C ALA A 165 31.86 38.42 -87.82
N ARG A 166 32.64 37.80 -88.71
CA ARG A 166 33.13 36.42 -88.59
C ARG A 166 33.97 36.22 -87.32
N GLU A 167 34.97 37.05 -87.08
CA GLU A 167 35.81 36.94 -85.87
C GLU A 167 35.00 37.03 -84.57
N ARG A 168 33.97 37.89 -84.53
CA ARG A 168 33.09 38.02 -83.36
C ARG A 168 32.25 36.76 -83.16
N TYR A 169 31.75 36.17 -84.25
CA TYR A 169 31.02 34.90 -84.21
C TYR A 169 31.92 33.75 -83.75
N ASP A 170 33.14 33.64 -84.27
CA ASP A 170 34.11 32.61 -83.89
C ASP A 170 34.48 32.73 -82.40
N LYS A 171 34.74 33.95 -81.91
CA LYS A 171 35.01 34.22 -80.49
C LYS A 171 33.83 33.86 -79.58
N ALA A 172 32.60 34.20 -79.97
CA ALA A 172 31.40 33.85 -79.19
C ALA A 172 31.16 32.33 -79.16
N THR A 173 31.35 31.66 -80.30
CA THR A 173 31.20 30.21 -80.45
C THR A 173 32.27 29.46 -79.65
N ALA A 174 33.53 29.90 -79.68
CA ALA A 174 34.60 29.31 -78.89
C ALA A 174 34.31 29.41 -77.38
N LYS A 175 33.79 30.55 -76.89
CA LYS A 175 33.36 30.71 -75.49
C LYS A 175 32.22 29.74 -75.13
N LEU A 176 31.22 29.60 -76.00
CA LEU A 176 30.12 28.65 -75.80
C LEU A 176 30.62 27.20 -75.76
N HIS A 177 31.50 26.80 -76.68
CA HIS A 177 32.07 25.45 -76.73
C HIS A 177 32.90 25.13 -75.49
N ASN A 178 33.74 26.06 -75.03
CA ASN A 178 34.51 25.88 -73.80
C ASN A 178 33.60 25.70 -72.58
N LEU A 179 32.54 26.52 -72.47
CA LEU A 179 31.57 26.37 -71.39
C LEU A 179 30.77 25.07 -71.52
N HIS A 180 30.47 24.61 -72.72
CA HIS A 180 29.80 23.32 -72.94
C HIS A 180 30.63 22.17 -72.39
N ASN A 181 31.93 22.14 -72.68
CA ASN A 181 32.85 21.12 -72.14
C ASN A 181 32.85 21.16 -70.60
N GLN A 182 32.93 22.34 -69.99
CA GLN A 182 32.85 22.50 -68.53
C GLN A 182 31.51 22.01 -67.96
N TYR A 183 30.40 22.32 -68.62
CA TYR A 183 29.07 21.88 -68.19
C TYR A 183 28.92 20.37 -68.26
N VAL A 184 29.38 19.73 -69.34
CA VAL A 184 29.33 18.27 -69.51
C VAL A 184 30.14 17.57 -68.41
N LEU A 185 31.35 18.06 -68.13
CA LEU A 185 32.18 17.54 -67.03
C LEU A 185 31.51 17.74 -65.67
N ALA A 186 30.93 18.92 -65.41
CA ALA A 186 30.23 19.19 -64.17
C ALA A 186 28.99 18.30 -63.97
N VAL A 187 28.22 18.03 -65.03
CA VAL A 187 27.07 17.11 -64.98
C VAL A 187 27.52 15.68 -64.69
N CYS A 188 28.63 15.23 -65.30
CA CYS A 188 29.21 13.92 -65.02
C CYS A 188 29.63 13.79 -63.53
N GLY A 189 30.34 14.80 -63.02
CA GLY A 189 30.73 14.86 -61.60
C GLY A 189 29.53 14.89 -60.66
N ALA A 190 28.51 15.71 -60.96
CA ALA A 190 27.28 15.80 -60.18
C ALA A 190 26.49 14.49 -60.15
N ARG A 191 26.41 13.76 -61.28
CA ARG A 191 25.75 12.43 -61.31
C ARG A 191 26.48 11.44 -60.41
N THR A 192 27.81 11.41 -60.50
CA THR A 192 28.64 10.54 -59.65
C THR A 192 28.47 10.87 -58.17
N GLN A 193 28.48 12.17 -57.82
CA GLN A 193 28.25 12.63 -56.45
C GLN A 193 26.85 12.23 -55.94
N GLN A 194 25.82 12.37 -56.76
CA GLN A 194 24.45 12.00 -56.40
C GLN A 194 24.32 10.49 -56.15
N ASP A 195 24.97 9.66 -56.98
CA ASP A 195 24.98 8.21 -56.80
C ASP A 195 25.77 7.79 -55.56
N GLU A 196 26.94 8.38 -55.30
CA GLU A 196 27.75 8.10 -54.11
C GLU A 196 27.01 8.50 -52.83
N HIS A 197 26.33 9.64 -52.83
CA HIS A 197 25.47 10.09 -51.72
C HIS A 197 24.35 9.08 -51.44
N ARG A 198 23.60 8.70 -52.48
CA ARG A 198 22.43 7.80 -52.35
C ARG A 198 22.82 6.37 -51.97
N ARG A 199 23.95 5.88 -52.50
CA ARG A 199 24.34 4.47 -52.36
C ARG A 199 25.24 4.22 -51.16
N ARG A 200 26.01 5.21 -50.72
CA ARG A 200 27.03 5.02 -49.67
C ARG A 200 26.96 6.04 -48.55
N ALA A 201 27.11 7.33 -48.83
CA ALA A 201 27.32 8.32 -47.76
C ALA A 201 26.10 8.46 -46.83
N ALA A 202 24.90 8.65 -47.38
CA ALA A 202 23.68 8.75 -46.58
C ALA A 202 23.35 7.44 -45.84
N PRO A 203 23.37 6.25 -46.50
CA PRO A 203 23.21 4.98 -45.81
C PRO A 203 24.21 4.75 -44.68
N ALA A 204 25.49 5.06 -44.88
CA ALA A 204 26.53 4.86 -43.88
C ALA A 204 26.31 5.70 -42.61
N LEU A 205 25.90 6.97 -42.77
CA LEU A 205 25.55 7.83 -41.64
C LEU A 205 24.35 7.27 -40.86
N LEU A 206 23.34 6.78 -41.56
CA LEU A 206 22.13 6.22 -40.97
C LEU A 206 22.40 4.89 -40.24
N ASP A 207 23.22 4.02 -40.83
CA ASP A 207 23.63 2.76 -40.19
C ASP A 207 24.53 3.02 -38.98
N ALA A 208 25.38 4.04 -39.01
CA ALA A 208 26.15 4.47 -37.85
C ALA A 208 25.25 5.00 -36.72
N LEU A 209 24.21 5.78 -37.06
CA LEU A 209 23.20 6.23 -36.10
C LEU A 209 22.45 5.04 -35.50
N GLN A 210 22.08 4.05 -36.32
CA GLN A 210 21.39 2.84 -35.85
C GLN A 210 22.25 2.09 -34.82
N ARG A 211 23.51 1.81 -35.13
CA ARG A 211 24.42 1.13 -34.21
C ARG A 211 24.55 1.87 -32.88
N MET A 212 24.70 3.19 -32.94
CA MET A 212 24.76 4.01 -31.73
C MET A 212 23.46 3.93 -30.90
N GLN A 213 22.30 3.88 -31.53
CA GLN A 213 21.03 3.70 -30.82
C GLN A 213 20.88 2.30 -30.23
N GLU A 214 21.38 1.27 -30.91
CA GLU A 214 21.43 -0.11 -30.40
C GLU A 214 22.36 -0.22 -29.18
N ASP A 215 23.55 0.38 -29.23
CA ASP A 215 24.50 0.44 -28.10
C ASP A 215 23.89 1.18 -26.90
N MET A 216 23.20 2.30 -27.13
CA MET A 216 22.49 3.03 -26.07
C MET A 216 21.33 2.23 -25.47
N THR A 217 20.62 1.46 -26.30
CA THR A 217 19.57 0.53 -25.83
C THR A 217 20.17 -0.55 -24.93
N LEU A 218 21.32 -1.10 -25.31
CA LEU A 218 22.03 -2.08 -24.49
C LEU A 218 22.51 -1.48 -23.16
N ALA A 219 23.05 -0.26 -23.18
CA ALA A 219 23.45 0.44 -21.95
C ALA A 219 22.25 0.69 -21.02
N LEU A 220 21.09 1.08 -21.55
CA LEU A 220 19.86 1.21 -20.77
C LEU A 220 19.43 -0.12 -20.16
N LYS A 221 19.53 -1.23 -20.90
CA LYS A 221 19.22 -2.56 -20.39
C LYS A 221 20.07 -2.89 -19.16
N SER A 222 21.39 -2.70 -19.25
CA SER A 222 22.29 -2.97 -18.12
C SER A 222 22.01 -2.08 -16.90
N ILE A 223 21.65 -0.81 -17.11
CA ILE A 223 21.23 0.09 -16.02
C ILE A 223 19.95 -0.42 -15.34
N LEU A 224 19.00 -0.96 -16.12
CA LEU A 224 17.75 -1.50 -15.58
C LEU A 224 17.96 -2.84 -14.86
N GLU A 225 18.87 -3.68 -15.34
CA GLU A 225 19.29 -4.92 -14.65
C GLU A 225 19.89 -4.59 -13.28
N GLU A 226 20.85 -3.66 -13.22
CA GLU A 226 21.46 -3.18 -11.98
C GLU A 226 20.41 -2.55 -11.02
N TYR A 227 19.46 -1.77 -11.57
CA TYR A 227 18.34 -1.23 -10.77
C TYR A 227 17.51 -2.35 -10.12
N CYS A 228 17.18 -3.41 -10.86
CA CYS A 228 16.38 -4.52 -10.36
C CYS A 228 17.13 -5.29 -9.26
N GLU A 229 18.45 -5.48 -9.42
CA GLU A 229 19.30 -6.14 -8.42
C GLU A 229 19.32 -5.37 -7.10
N ILE A 230 19.62 -4.06 -7.15
CA ILE A 230 19.73 -3.23 -5.94
C ILE A 230 18.36 -2.98 -5.29
N SER A 231 17.30 -2.75 -6.08
CA SER A 231 15.98 -2.39 -5.54
C SER A 231 15.14 -3.58 -5.05
N SER A 232 15.65 -4.81 -5.17
CA SER A 232 14.98 -6.02 -4.71
C SER A 232 14.84 -6.03 -3.18
N LEU A 233 13.65 -6.37 -2.69
CA LEU A 233 13.42 -6.62 -1.26
C LEU A 233 13.64 -8.10 -0.88
N LEU A 234 14.10 -8.90 -1.84
CA LEU A 234 14.36 -10.33 -1.70
C LEU A 234 15.88 -10.62 -1.77
N THR A 235 16.72 -9.62 -1.47
CA THR A 235 18.16 -9.83 -1.34
C THR A 235 18.46 -10.75 -0.15
N GLU A 236 19.56 -11.48 -0.22
CA GLU A 236 19.98 -12.40 0.85
C GLU A 236 20.09 -11.69 2.21
N GLU A 237 20.57 -10.43 2.21
CA GLU A 237 20.67 -9.61 3.42
C GLU A 237 19.31 -9.32 4.06
N ILE A 238 18.30 -8.92 3.27
CA ILE A 238 16.95 -8.63 3.78
C ILE A 238 16.26 -9.92 4.26
N VAL A 239 16.43 -11.02 3.52
CA VAL A 239 15.88 -12.32 3.90
C VAL A 239 16.48 -12.78 5.22
N LYS A 240 17.80 -12.65 5.39
CA LYS A 240 18.51 -13.00 6.64
C LYS A 240 17.98 -12.19 7.82
N VAL A 241 17.77 -10.89 7.67
CA VAL A 241 17.18 -10.04 8.71
C VAL A 241 15.82 -10.57 9.18
N HIS A 242 14.92 -10.92 8.25
CA HIS A 242 13.60 -11.46 8.59
C HIS A 242 13.68 -12.86 9.22
N GLN A 243 14.64 -13.69 8.80
CA GLN A 243 14.89 -15.00 9.43
C GLN A 243 15.36 -14.83 10.88
N GLU A 244 16.26 -13.89 11.16
CA GLU A 244 16.73 -13.62 12.53
C GLU A 244 15.62 -13.06 13.43
N ILE A 245 14.73 -12.21 12.90
CA ILE A 245 13.53 -11.75 13.63
C ILE A 245 12.63 -12.94 13.99
N SER A 246 12.34 -13.81 13.01
CA SER A 246 11.50 -14.99 13.24
C SER A 246 12.14 -15.94 14.27
N ALA A 247 13.44 -16.16 14.18
CA ALA A 247 14.18 -17.02 15.12
C ALA A 247 14.14 -16.46 16.55
N ALA A 248 14.26 -15.14 16.71
CA ALA A 248 14.15 -14.49 18.01
C ALA A 248 12.77 -14.72 18.65
N VAL A 249 11.69 -14.56 17.88
CA VAL A 249 10.32 -14.80 18.39
C VAL A 249 10.12 -16.26 18.78
N GLN A 250 10.72 -17.21 18.04
CA GLN A 250 10.62 -18.64 18.35
C GLN A 250 11.39 -19.05 19.62
N GLN A 251 12.33 -18.24 20.09
CA GLN A 251 13.09 -18.49 21.31
C GLN A 251 12.33 -18.09 22.59
N ILE A 252 11.17 -17.44 22.47
CA ILE A 252 10.33 -17.09 23.63
C ILE A 252 9.77 -18.39 24.22
N ASP A 253 10.18 -18.68 25.46
CA ASP A 253 9.68 -19.81 26.24
C ASP A 253 8.82 -19.30 27.42
N PRO A 254 7.48 -19.45 27.35
CA PRO A 254 6.59 -19.02 28.42
C PRO A 254 6.86 -19.70 29.77
N LEU A 255 7.44 -20.90 29.79
CA LEU A 255 7.68 -21.66 31.03
C LEU A 255 8.94 -21.20 31.76
N ALA A 256 9.97 -20.83 31.01
CA ALA A 256 11.22 -20.31 31.56
C ALA A 256 11.11 -18.83 31.99
N GLU A 257 10.05 -18.12 31.57
CA GLU A 257 9.95 -16.66 31.71
C GLU A 257 10.14 -16.19 33.15
N TYR A 258 9.60 -16.90 34.15
CA TYR A 258 9.62 -16.50 35.58
C TYR A 258 10.50 -17.39 36.46
N GLN A 259 11.25 -18.33 35.90
CA GLN A 259 11.97 -19.34 36.67
C GLN A 259 13.02 -18.73 37.62
N HIS A 260 13.56 -17.56 37.27
CA HIS A 260 14.54 -16.82 38.09
C HIS A 260 13.90 -15.96 39.20
N PHE A 261 12.56 -15.98 39.34
CA PHE A 261 11.80 -15.11 40.25
C PHE A 261 11.18 -15.86 41.45
N ILE A 262 11.21 -17.19 41.49
CA ILE A 262 10.45 -17.98 42.49
C ILE A 262 11.33 -18.33 43.72
N ASP A 263 10.93 -17.89 44.92
CA ASP A 263 11.50 -18.24 46.22
C ASP A 263 10.66 -19.29 47.00
N THR A 264 11.28 -19.97 47.97
CA THR A 264 10.81 -21.18 48.68
C THR A 264 9.78 -20.97 49.81
N PRO A 265 8.94 -21.99 50.11
CA PRO A 265 7.82 -21.87 51.05
C PRO A 265 8.19 -21.99 52.55
N GLU A 266 7.34 -21.39 53.40
CA GLU A 266 7.44 -21.32 54.89
C GLU A 266 6.88 -22.55 55.63
N ALA A 267 7.21 -22.65 56.94
CA ALA A 267 7.00 -23.81 57.82
C ALA A 267 5.57 -23.96 58.42
N SER A 268 5.22 -25.18 58.87
CA SER A 268 3.90 -25.56 59.39
C SER A 268 3.64 -25.21 60.87
N VAL A 269 2.36 -25.16 61.24
CA VAL A 269 1.86 -24.81 62.60
C VAL A 269 1.60 -26.06 63.46
N GLU A 270 1.99 -26.03 64.74
CA GLU A 270 1.79 -27.11 65.73
C GLU A 270 1.04 -26.63 67.00
N PHE A 271 0.51 -27.56 67.82
CA PHE A 271 -0.16 -27.25 69.10
C PHE A 271 0.84 -26.71 70.13
N ASP A 272 0.59 -25.53 70.68
CA ASP A 272 1.45 -24.92 71.70
C ASP A 272 1.19 -25.52 73.08
N ALA A 273 2.02 -26.50 73.44
CA ALA A 273 1.94 -27.18 74.73
C ALA A 273 2.23 -26.27 75.94
N CYS A 274 2.82 -25.09 75.75
CA CYS A 274 3.15 -24.16 76.84
C CYS A 274 1.90 -23.54 77.49
N LEU A 275 0.76 -23.60 76.81
CA LEU A 275 -0.52 -23.06 77.30
C LEU A 275 -1.15 -23.87 78.45
N LEU A 276 -0.60 -25.04 78.78
CA LEU A 276 -1.16 -25.97 79.78
C LEU A 276 -0.41 -25.95 81.13
N GLU A 277 0.61 -25.11 81.29
CA GLU A 277 1.53 -25.11 82.44
C GLU A 277 0.88 -24.72 83.79
N GLU A 278 -0.27 -24.02 83.78
CA GLU A 278 -0.95 -23.52 84.99
C GLU A 278 -2.20 -24.33 85.42
N THR A 279 -2.56 -25.39 84.69
CA THR A 279 -3.79 -26.16 84.92
C THR A 279 -3.52 -27.62 85.27
N ASP A 280 -3.90 -28.04 86.48
CA ASP A 280 -3.81 -29.46 86.88
C ASP A 280 -4.95 -30.29 86.24
N ASN A 281 -4.56 -31.30 85.45
CA ASN A 281 -5.41 -32.34 84.82
C ASN A 281 -6.03 -32.04 83.43
N LEU A 282 -5.42 -31.20 82.58
CA LEU A 282 -5.85 -31.02 81.18
C LEU A 282 -4.93 -31.74 80.16
N PRO A 283 -5.45 -32.64 79.31
CA PRO A 283 -4.67 -33.30 78.27
C PRO A 283 -4.41 -32.36 77.08
N ALA A 284 -3.17 -32.38 76.55
CA ALA A 284 -2.78 -31.60 75.38
C ALA A 284 -3.42 -32.14 74.10
N ASN A 285 -3.90 -31.25 73.23
CA ASN A 285 -4.52 -31.59 71.95
C ASN A 285 -5.75 -32.53 72.07
N GLU A 286 -6.49 -32.47 73.19
CA GLU A 286 -7.65 -33.33 73.47
C GLU A 286 -8.89 -32.54 73.96
N ILE A 287 -10.09 -33.01 73.58
CA ILE A 287 -11.38 -32.43 74.00
C ILE A 287 -11.83 -33.01 75.35
N LEU A 288 -12.38 -32.17 76.25
CA LEU A 288 -12.90 -32.55 77.57
C LEU A 288 -14.43 -32.72 77.58
N TRP A 289 -14.92 -33.94 77.80
CA TRP A 289 -16.35 -34.22 77.91
C TRP A 289 -16.78 -34.48 79.37
N ASN A 290 -17.62 -33.60 79.95
CA ASN A 290 -18.18 -33.74 81.30
C ASN A 290 -19.57 -33.07 81.42
N THR A 291 -20.20 -33.13 82.60
CA THR A 291 -21.53 -32.57 82.85
C THR A 291 -21.62 -31.05 82.67
N LEU A 292 -20.49 -30.33 82.65
CA LEU A 292 -20.41 -28.88 82.43
C LEU A 292 -20.22 -28.52 80.95
N THR A 293 -19.56 -29.38 80.16
CA THR A 293 -19.23 -29.12 78.75
C THR A 293 -20.16 -29.83 77.76
N ALA A 294 -20.92 -30.84 78.20
CA ALA A 294 -21.75 -31.69 77.34
C ALA A 294 -22.76 -30.91 76.48
N ASP A 295 -23.60 -30.04 77.07
CA ASP A 295 -24.61 -29.27 76.33
C ASP A 295 -23.95 -28.29 75.33
N SER A 296 -22.81 -27.70 75.71
CA SER A 296 -22.05 -26.79 74.85
C SER A 296 -21.35 -27.54 73.69
N LEU A 297 -20.77 -28.71 73.94
CA LEU A 297 -20.16 -29.56 72.92
C LEU A 297 -21.20 -30.14 71.97
N GLN A 298 -22.38 -30.53 72.47
CA GLN A 298 -23.52 -30.96 71.66
C GLN A 298 -24.01 -29.82 70.75
N ALA A 299 -24.09 -28.59 71.26
CA ALA A 299 -24.43 -27.41 70.47
C ALA A 299 -23.35 -27.07 69.42
N MET A 300 -22.07 -27.15 69.77
CA MET A 300 -20.95 -26.96 68.84
C MET A 300 -20.92 -28.02 67.74
N LEU A 301 -21.22 -29.29 68.06
CA LEU A 301 -21.34 -30.35 67.06
C LEU A 301 -22.51 -30.10 66.10
N SER A 302 -23.67 -29.68 66.62
CA SER A 302 -24.84 -29.34 65.80
C SER A 302 -24.53 -28.18 64.86
N SER A 303 -23.94 -27.09 65.37
CA SER A 303 -23.53 -25.92 64.58
C SER A 303 -22.49 -26.28 63.52
N ALA A 304 -21.42 -26.99 63.90
CA ALA A 304 -20.38 -27.42 62.97
C ALA A 304 -20.91 -28.37 61.89
N THR A 305 -21.91 -29.21 62.21
CA THR A 305 -22.57 -30.09 61.24
C THR A 305 -23.42 -29.31 60.25
N GLU A 306 -24.21 -28.33 60.70
CA GLU A 306 -25.01 -27.47 59.82
C GLU A 306 -24.12 -26.61 58.90
N GLU A 307 -23.07 -26.00 59.46
CA GLU A 307 -22.08 -25.24 58.68
C GLU A 307 -21.32 -26.11 57.67
N LEU A 308 -20.99 -27.35 58.03
CA LEU A 308 -20.33 -28.30 57.12
C LEU A 308 -21.24 -28.66 55.94
N VAL A 309 -22.52 -28.98 56.19
CA VAL A 309 -23.48 -29.31 55.12
C VAL A 309 -23.67 -28.12 54.17
N LEU A 310 -23.80 -26.90 54.70
CA LEU A 310 -23.91 -25.70 53.89
C LEU A 310 -22.65 -25.45 53.04
N THR A 311 -21.46 -25.63 53.65
CA THR A 311 -20.16 -25.50 52.97
C THR A 311 -20.03 -26.52 51.83
N GLN A 312 -20.42 -27.78 52.07
CA GLN A 312 -20.41 -28.84 51.06
C GLN A 312 -21.34 -28.55 49.88
N GLN A 313 -22.53 -28.01 50.14
CA GLN A 313 -23.46 -27.63 49.09
C GLN A 313 -22.93 -26.46 48.23
N ASN A 314 -22.34 -25.45 48.87
CA ASN A 314 -21.70 -24.33 48.18
C ASN A 314 -20.49 -24.78 47.35
N LEU A 315 -19.68 -25.70 47.89
CA LEU A 315 -18.54 -26.29 47.20
C LEU A 315 -18.97 -26.98 45.90
N ARG A 316 -19.93 -27.92 45.97
CA ARG A 316 -20.45 -28.62 44.79
C ARG A 316 -20.97 -27.68 43.71
N THR A 317 -21.65 -26.60 44.11
CA THR A 317 -22.18 -25.60 43.18
C THR A 317 -21.06 -24.85 42.48
N LYS A 318 -20.01 -24.45 43.21
CA LYS A 318 -18.87 -23.73 42.66
C LYS A 318 -17.97 -24.62 41.79
N GLU A 319 -17.80 -25.89 42.15
CA GLU A 319 -17.10 -26.90 41.34
C GLU A 319 -17.79 -27.11 39.99
N ALA A 320 -19.11 -27.29 39.99
CA ALA A 320 -19.87 -27.45 38.73
C ALA A 320 -19.75 -26.23 37.80
N LEU A 321 -19.73 -25.01 38.36
CA LEU A 321 -19.51 -23.78 37.59
C LEU A 321 -18.08 -23.70 37.02
N ALA A 322 -17.09 -24.23 37.75
CA ALA A 322 -15.69 -24.26 37.30
C ALA A 322 -15.51 -25.22 36.13
N ASP A 323 -16.10 -26.41 36.22
CA ASP A 323 -16.06 -27.41 35.15
C ASP A 323 -16.78 -26.91 33.88
N ASP A 324 -17.93 -26.25 34.02
CA ASP A 324 -18.65 -25.64 32.89
C ASP A 324 -17.83 -24.52 32.22
N LEU A 325 -17.17 -23.68 33.01
CA LEU A 325 -16.34 -22.61 32.46
C LEU A 325 -15.06 -23.16 31.81
N ASP A 326 -14.41 -24.17 32.41
CA ASP A 326 -13.22 -24.82 31.85
C ASP A 326 -13.54 -25.52 30.53
N THR A 327 -14.64 -26.28 30.46
CA THR A 327 -15.08 -26.93 29.22
C THR A 327 -15.39 -25.91 28.11
N LYS A 328 -16.01 -24.77 28.43
CA LYS A 328 -16.22 -23.66 27.48
C LYS A 328 -14.91 -23.06 26.99
N ILE A 329 -13.94 -22.88 27.87
CA ILE A 329 -12.60 -22.38 27.52
C ILE A 329 -11.89 -23.40 26.61
N GLN A 330 -11.90 -24.69 26.94
CA GLN A 330 -11.29 -25.75 26.13
C GLN A 330 -11.94 -25.86 24.74
N THR A 331 -13.27 -25.78 24.66
CA THR A 331 -14.00 -25.81 23.39
C THR A 331 -13.62 -24.61 22.52
N SER A 332 -13.50 -23.43 23.12
CA SER A 332 -13.08 -22.21 22.43
C SER A 332 -11.61 -22.24 21.97
N GLN A 333 -10.76 -23.05 22.62
CA GLN A 333 -9.35 -23.24 22.23
C GLN A 333 -9.16 -24.20 21.04
N GLN A 334 -10.16 -25.03 20.70
CA GLN A 334 -10.06 -26.01 19.62
C GLN A 334 -10.39 -25.42 18.24
N SER A 335 -11.00 -24.24 18.17
CA SER A 335 -11.36 -23.55 16.93
C SER A 335 -10.73 -22.15 16.73
N PRO A 336 -9.42 -21.94 16.94
CA PRO A 336 -8.81 -20.63 16.73
C PRO A 336 -8.58 -20.37 15.23
N GLU A 337 -9.03 -19.21 14.74
CA GLU A 337 -8.67 -18.75 13.39
C GLU A 337 -7.19 -18.31 13.33
N ARG A 338 -6.67 -17.75 14.43
CA ARG A 338 -5.27 -17.34 14.58
C ARG A 338 -4.70 -17.76 15.92
N LYS A 339 -3.40 -18.07 15.95
CA LYS A 339 -2.68 -18.41 17.19
C LYS A 339 -2.73 -17.30 18.25
N SER A 340 -2.88 -16.04 17.84
CA SER A 340 -2.98 -14.87 18.73
C SER A 340 -4.32 -14.75 19.46
N ASP A 341 -5.36 -15.48 19.02
CA ASP A 341 -6.72 -15.35 19.57
C ASP A 341 -6.81 -15.87 21.02
N CYS A 342 -5.77 -16.57 21.50
CA CYS A 342 -5.64 -16.97 22.89
C CYS A 342 -5.77 -15.80 23.88
N VAL A 343 -5.45 -14.56 23.47
CA VAL A 343 -5.63 -13.34 24.27
C VAL A 343 -7.10 -13.12 24.64
N LEU A 344 -8.04 -13.47 23.77
CA LEU A 344 -9.48 -13.27 23.99
C LEU A 344 -10.02 -14.14 25.13
N LEU A 345 -9.32 -15.22 25.46
CA LEU A 345 -9.69 -16.15 26.52
C LEU A 345 -9.14 -15.75 27.89
N LEU A 346 -8.25 -14.75 27.98
CA LEU A 346 -7.59 -14.39 29.24
C LEU A 346 -8.56 -13.96 30.33
N SER A 347 -9.62 -13.21 29.97
CA SER A 347 -10.66 -12.80 30.92
C SER A 347 -11.43 -14.01 31.49
N GLN A 348 -11.79 -14.97 30.63
CA GLN A 348 -12.45 -16.20 31.06
C GLN A 348 -11.54 -17.06 31.94
N LYS A 349 -10.24 -17.15 31.59
CA LYS A 349 -9.24 -17.85 32.41
C LYS A 349 -9.05 -17.21 33.79
N LEU A 350 -9.12 -15.88 33.88
CA LEU A 350 -9.10 -15.17 35.17
C LEU A 350 -10.32 -15.53 36.01
N SER A 351 -11.53 -15.50 35.43
CA SER A 351 -12.75 -15.90 36.14
C SER A 351 -12.70 -17.36 36.60
N LEU A 352 -12.12 -18.26 35.80
CA LEU A 352 -11.89 -19.65 36.21
C LEU A 352 -10.91 -19.73 37.39
N LEU A 353 -9.84 -18.94 37.39
CA LEU A 353 -8.88 -18.88 38.49
C LEU A 353 -9.51 -18.37 39.79
N GLU A 354 -10.31 -17.31 39.73
CA GLU A 354 -11.07 -16.79 40.89
C GLU A 354 -12.02 -17.85 41.44
N LEU A 355 -12.67 -18.61 40.54
CA LEU A 355 -13.59 -19.68 40.91
C LEU A 355 -12.85 -20.87 41.54
N HIS A 356 -11.71 -21.28 40.99
CA HIS A 356 -10.83 -22.28 41.60
C HIS A 356 -10.33 -21.84 42.98
N HIS A 357 -9.98 -20.56 43.17
CA HIS A 357 -9.60 -20.05 44.48
C HIS A 357 -10.75 -20.12 45.49
N ALA A 358 -11.97 -19.75 45.08
CA ALA A 358 -13.16 -19.91 45.92
C ALA A 358 -13.44 -21.38 46.27
N VAL A 359 -13.30 -22.29 45.31
CA VAL A 359 -13.39 -23.74 45.53
C VAL A 359 -12.35 -24.21 46.54
N GLN A 360 -11.09 -23.78 46.41
CA GLN A 360 -10.01 -24.17 47.31
C GLN A 360 -10.24 -23.66 48.75
N SER A 361 -10.74 -22.42 48.91
CA SER A 361 -11.11 -21.86 50.20
C SER A 361 -12.25 -22.64 50.86
N LEU A 362 -13.27 -23.04 50.08
CA LEU A 362 -14.36 -23.89 50.54
C LEU A 362 -13.88 -25.30 50.89
N ARG A 363 -12.99 -25.92 50.11
CA ARG A 363 -12.37 -27.22 50.42
C ARG A 363 -11.56 -27.17 51.71
N SER A 364 -10.80 -26.10 51.93
CA SER A 364 -10.06 -25.89 53.19
C SER A 364 -11.02 -25.74 54.38
N SER A 365 -12.12 -25.01 54.19
CA SER A 365 -13.15 -24.83 55.22
C SER A 365 -13.88 -26.14 55.53
N GLU A 366 -14.21 -26.93 54.51
CA GLU A 366 -14.78 -28.27 54.64
C GLU A 366 -13.82 -29.19 55.39
N ALA A 367 -12.56 -29.26 55.00
CA ALA A 367 -11.56 -30.10 55.66
C ALA A 367 -11.39 -29.73 57.15
N ARG A 368 -11.36 -28.42 57.46
CA ARG A 368 -11.32 -27.92 58.84
C ARG A 368 -12.56 -28.34 59.63
N LEU A 369 -13.76 -28.08 59.10
CA LEU A 369 -15.02 -28.40 59.77
C LEU A 369 -15.21 -29.92 59.91
N ALA A 370 -14.82 -30.70 58.91
CA ALA A 370 -14.85 -32.17 58.95
C ALA A 370 -13.87 -32.74 59.98
N SER A 371 -12.66 -32.16 60.11
CA SER A 371 -11.70 -32.54 61.16
C SER A 371 -12.23 -32.20 62.55
N GLN A 372 -12.80 -31.00 62.74
CA GLN A 372 -13.41 -30.59 64.01
C GLN A 372 -14.59 -31.49 64.38
N LYS A 373 -15.48 -31.77 63.41
CA LYS A 373 -16.61 -32.68 63.57
C LYS A 373 -16.14 -34.09 63.93
N SER A 374 -15.15 -34.63 63.23
CA SER A 374 -14.60 -35.97 63.51
C SER A 374 -14.05 -36.08 64.92
N LEU A 375 -13.38 -35.02 65.41
CA LEU A 375 -12.83 -35.00 66.77
C LEU A 375 -13.96 -34.94 67.83
N LEU A 376 -15.01 -34.17 67.57
CA LEU A 376 -16.20 -34.08 68.43
C LEU A 376 -17.00 -35.40 68.44
N ASP A 377 -17.30 -35.96 67.26
CA ASP A 377 -18.02 -37.23 67.10
C ASP A 377 -17.29 -38.39 67.79
N ALA A 378 -15.96 -38.47 67.64
CA ALA A 378 -15.14 -39.49 68.30
C ALA A 378 -15.22 -39.39 69.83
N LYS A 379 -15.17 -38.18 70.38
CA LYS A 379 -15.28 -37.97 71.84
C LYS A 379 -16.68 -38.26 72.37
N MET A 380 -17.72 -38.02 71.57
CA MET A 380 -19.12 -38.28 71.94
C MET A 380 -19.50 -39.76 71.82
N ALA A 381 -18.88 -40.50 70.90
CA ALA A 381 -19.04 -41.95 70.79
C ALA A 381 -18.42 -42.70 71.98
N ASP A 382 -17.28 -42.23 72.49
CA ASP A 382 -16.64 -42.74 73.72
C ASP A 382 -17.47 -42.47 74.99
N ALA A 383 -18.37 -41.48 74.95
CA ALA A 383 -19.20 -41.05 76.09
C ALA A 383 -20.52 -41.84 76.27
N ALA A 384 -20.73 -42.96 75.56
CA ALA A 384 -21.95 -43.79 75.64
C ALA A 384 -22.10 -44.64 76.94
N SER A 385 -21.53 -44.18 78.06
CA SER A 385 -21.73 -44.74 79.41
C SER A 385 -22.20 -43.65 80.39
N PRO A 386 -23.03 -43.96 81.41
CA PRO A 386 -23.88 -42.97 82.08
C PRO A 386 -23.07 -41.93 82.87
N PRO A 387 -23.58 -40.68 83.00
CA PRO A 387 -22.80 -39.55 83.52
C PRO A 387 -22.52 -39.67 85.03
N PRO A 388 -21.34 -39.23 85.52
CA PRO A 388 -21.03 -39.15 86.94
C PRO A 388 -21.76 -37.97 87.63
N PRO A 389 -21.94 -38.00 88.97
CA PRO A 389 -22.89 -37.15 89.69
C PRO A 389 -22.39 -35.70 89.88
N PRO A 390 -23.29 -34.74 90.16
CA PRO A 390 -22.93 -33.32 90.28
C PRO A 390 -22.44 -32.95 91.69
N PRO A 391 -21.51 -31.98 91.84
CA PRO A 391 -21.24 -31.26 93.09
C PRO A 391 -21.89 -29.84 93.13
N PRO A 392 -21.90 -29.16 94.29
CA PRO A 392 -23.02 -28.33 94.79
C PRO A 392 -22.96 -26.81 94.48
N PRO A 393 -24.02 -26.04 94.82
CA PRO A 393 -24.26 -24.68 94.31
C PRO A 393 -23.75 -23.56 95.22
N VAL A 394 -23.35 -22.42 94.66
CA VAL A 394 -23.16 -21.11 95.35
C VAL A 394 -23.37 -19.99 94.31
N LEU A 395 -24.53 -19.32 94.33
CA LEU A 395 -24.87 -17.95 94.79
C LEU A 395 -24.28 -16.75 94.00
N PRO A 396 -25.09 -15.69 93.79
CA PRO A 396 -24.86 -14.64 92.78
C PRO A 396 -24.11 -13.43 93.35
N TYR A 397 -23.47 -12.67 92.45
CA TYR A 397 -23.07 -11.28 92.71
C TYR A 397 -23.19 -10.43 91.44
N GLU A 398 -23.72 -9.22 91.62
CA GLU A 398 -23.89 -8.16 90.63
C GLU A 398 -22.61 -7.32 90.41
N ASP A 399 -22.59 -6.65 89.25
CA ASP A 399 -22.02 -5.32 88.93
C ASP A 399 -20.50 -5.06 89.20
N ASP A 400 -19.75 -4.28 88.42
CA ASP A 400 -20.14 -3.13 87.60
C ASP A 400 -19.00 -2.71 86.66
N ALA A 401 -19.40 -1.94 85.63
CA ALA A 401 -18.69 -0.82 85.00
C ALA A 401 -17.29 -1.01 84.36
N ARG A 402 -17.20 -0.64 83.07
CA ARG A 402 -16.76 0.73 82.71
C ARG A 402 -17.16 1.16 81.30
N SER A 403 -17.74 2.35 81.31
CA SER A 403 -18.24 3.19 80.23
C SER A 403 -17.13 4.07 79.61
N ILE A 404 -17.52 4.71 78.50
CA ILE A 404 -17.14 6.01 77.89
C ILE A 404 -16.79 5.74 76.41
N GLY A 405 -17.52 6.16 75.39
CA GLY A 405 -18.43 7.30 75.25
C GLY A 405 -17.82 8.30 74.26
N SER A 406 -18.43 8.47 73.07
CA SER A 406 -18.78 9.77 72.49
C SER A 406 -19.13 9.66 71.00
N THR A 407 -20.38 10.02 70.73
CA THR A 407 -21.06 10.34 69.48
C THR A 407 -20.42 11.53 68.74
N VAL A 408 -20.50 11.60 67.40
CA VAL A 408 -20.92 12.81 66.63
C VAL A 408 -21.54 12.40 65.29
N ASN A 409 -22.79 12.81 65.07
CA ASN A 409 -23.49 12.88 63.79
C ASN A 409 -22.98 14.07 62.95
N ASN A 410 -22.90 13.94 61.62
CA ASN A 410 -23.43 15.01 60.78
C ASN A 410 -23.76 14.59 59.34
N SER A 411 -24.83 15.19 58.86
CA SER A 411 -25.51 14.99 57.59
C SER A 411 -25.22 16.11 56.57
N LEU A 412 -25.56 15.82 55.31
CA LEU A 412 -25.92 16.73 54.19
C LEU A 412 -24.79 17.40 53.38
N SER A 413 -24.81 17.15 52.07
CA SER A 413 -25.20 18.12 51.02
C SER A 413 -24.40 17.92 49.73
N ILE A 414 -25.08 17.51 48.65
CA ILE A 414 -24.56 17.54 47.28
C ILE A 414 -25.23 18.72 46.56
N ARG A 415 -24.42 19.66 46.07
CA ARG A 415 -24.81 20.71 45.11
C ARG A 415 -24.24 20.40 43.72
N GLN A 416 -25.09 20.43 42.70
CA GLN A 416 -24.72 20.95 41.36
C GLN A 416 -24.93 22.48 41.35
N PRO A 417 -24.32 23.26 40.43
CA PRO A 417 -24.97 23.50 39.12
C PRO A 417 -24.03 23.68 37.88
N ALA A 418 -24.62 23.31 36.74
CA ALA A 418 -24.61 23.87 35.37
C ALA A 418 -23.61 24.94 34.89
N GLY A 419 -23.28 24.86 33.58
CA GLY A 419 -23.03 26.07 32.75
C GLY A 419 -22.21 25.88 31.47
N MET A 420 -22.88 25.94 30.31
CA MET A 420 -22.37 25.99 28.92
C MET A 420 -21.39 27.17 28.67
N SER A 421 -20.46 27.14 27.70
CA SER A 421 -20.69 27.18 26.24
C SER A 421 -19.35 27.17 25.47
N PRO A 422 -19.33 26.80 24.17
CA PRO A 422 -18.18 27.02 23.27
C PRO A 422 -18.49 28.03 22.15
N LEU A 423 -17.47 28.76 21.71
CA LEU A 423 -17.43 29.50 20.44
C LEU A 423 -15.96 29.72 20.04
N PHE A 424 -15.50 29.13 18.94
CA PHE A 424 -15.33 29.88 17.68
C PHE A 424 -14.86 28.97 16.52
N GLN A 425 -15.24 29.46 15.35
CA GLN A 425 -15.33 28.92 14.00
C GLN A 425 -14.06 29.18 13.16
N VAL A 426 -13.73 28.33 12.16
CA VAL A 426 -13.32 28.75 10.79
C VAL A 426 -13.67 27.64 9.77
N SER A 427 -14.14 28.11 8.61
CA SER A 427 -14.68 27.46 7.41
C SER A 427 -13.61 27.07 6.37
N CYS A 428 -13.87 26.05 5.52
CA CYS A 428 -13.98 26.18 4.04
C CYS A 428 -13.77 24.86 3.25
N LYS A 429 -14.86 24.46 2.57
CA LYS A 429 -15.00 24.19 1.12
C LYS A 429 -13.90 23.46 0.30
N THR A 430 -14.39 22.38 -0.34
CA THR A 430 -14.08 21.85 -1.69
C THR A 430 -12.93 20.85 -1.82
N MET A 431 -13.26 19.55 -1.78
CA MET A 431 -12.36 18.49 -2.29
C MET A 431 -13.15 17.26 -2.79
N ILE A 432 -14.00 17.45 -3.81
CA ILE A 432 -14.70 16.33 -4.49
C ILE A 432 -14.20 16.15 -5.94
N SER A 433 -13.24 16.98 -6.38
CA SER A 433 -12.72 16.97 -7.77
C SER A 433 -11.52 16.03 -8.00
N GLU A 434 -10.76 15.65 -6.97
CA GLU A 434 -9.51 14.89 -7.15
C GLU A 434 -9.67 13.37 -7.01
N PHE A 435 -10.73 12.90 -6.34
CA PHE A 435 -10.88 11.48 -6.01
C PHE A 435 -11.29 10.61 -7.22
N PHE A 436 -12.06 11.17 -8.16
CA PHE A 436 -12.44 10.49 -9.40
C PHE A 436 -11.26 10.26 -10.36
N ASN A 437 -10.16 10.99 -10.18
CA ASN A 437 -9.00 10.97 -11.08
C ASN A 437 -7.98 9.86 -10.73
N SER A 438 -8.01 9.31 -9.51
CA SER A 438 -7.08 8.25 -9.09
C SER A 438 -7.51 6.86 -9.60
N PHE A 439 -8.82 6.59 -9.62
CA PHE A 439 -9.36 5.29 -10.04
C PHE A 439 -9.24 5.04 -11.56
N LEU A 440 -9.33 6.08 -12.40
CA LEU A 440 -9.10 5.95 -13.84
C LEU A 440 -7.61 5.90 -14.23
N LYS A 441 -6.70 6.47 -13.42
CA LYS A 441 -5.25 6.42 -13.67
C LYS A 441 -4.66 5.02 -13.52
N SER A 442 -5.25 4.15 -12.72
CA SER A 442 -4.77 2.77 -12.55
C SER A 442 -5.13 1.84 -13.72
N VAL A 443 -5.98 2.28 -14.67
CA VAL A 443 -6.44 1.45 -15.80
C VAL A 443 -6.06 2.05 -17.16
N CYS A 444 -5.54 3.28 -17.22
CA CYS A 444 -5.09 3.88 -18.48
C CYS A 444 -3.71 4.53 -18.34
N LEU A 445 -2.70 3.93 -18.98
CA LEU A 445 -1.49 4.64 -19.36
C LEU A 445 -1.86 5.81 -20.29
N SER A 446 -1.70 7.04 -19.82
CA SER A 446 -0.99 8.16 -20.48
C SER A 446 -1.53 9.54 -20.05
N LEU A 447 -0.58 10.44 -19.75
CA LEU A 447 -0.72 11.89 -19.55
C LEU A 447 -1.51 12.40 -18.33
N SER A 448 -0.76 12.75 -17.28
CA SER A 448 -1.14 13.68 -16.23
C SER A 448 -1.28 15.10 -16.80
N LEU A 449 -2.44 15.42 -17.38
CA LEU A 449 -2.78 16.79 -17.77
C LEU A 449 -4.05 17.20 -17.02
N SER A 450 -3.92 18.05 -16.01
CA SER A 450 -5.06 18.65 -15.31
C SER A 450 -5.64 19.79 -16.16
N VAL A 451 -6.68 19.49 -16.95
CA VAL A 451 -7.46 20.50 -17.66
C VAL A 451 -8.66 20.90 -16.79
N SER A 452 -8.72 22.16 -16.37
CA SER A 452 -9.83 22.69 -15.57
C SER A 452 -11.04 22.98 -16.47
N LEU A 453 -12.14 22.26 -16.26
CA LEU A 453 -13.43 22.54 -16.90
C LEU A 453 -14.17 23.62 -16.09
N SER A 454 -14.56 24.73 -16.71
CA SER A 454 -15.30 25.80 -16.04
C SER A 454 -16.77 25.78 -16.46
N LEU A 455 -17.67 25.90 -15.48
CA LEU A 455 -19.10 26.16 -15.69
C LEU A 455 -19.38 27.63 -15.37
N ARG A 456 -19.69 28.43 -16.39
CA ARG A 456 -20.14 29.83 -16.22
C ARG A 456 -21.36 30.07 -17.10
N GLN A 457 -22.38 30.74 -16.55
CA GLN A 457 -23.64 31.04 -17.25
C GLN A 457 -24.31 29.79 -17.88
N SER A 458 -24.35 28.67 -17.13
CA SER A 458 -24.91 27.38 -17.58
C SER A 458 -24.30 26.80 -18.86
N GLN A 459 -23.05 27.15 -19.18
CA GLN A 459 -22.30 26.61 -20.31
C GLN A 459 -20.94 26.06 -19.88
N TYR A 460 -20.59 24.88 -20.41
CA TYR A 460 -19.31 24.18 -20.23
C TYR A 460 -18.26 24.69 -21.22
N ARG A 461 -17.05 24.96 -20.73
CA ARG A 461 -15.91 25.35 -21.58
C ARG A 461 -14.57 24.98 -20.96
N PHE A 462 -13.57 24.68 -21.80
CA PHE A 462 -12.16 24.55 -21.41
C PHE A 462 -11.48 25.94 -21.41
N GLU A 463 -11.38 26.58 -22.57
CA GLU A 463 -11.03 27.99 -22.77
C GLU A 463 -11.84 28.54 -23.97
N GLY A 464 -12.37 29.76 -23.89
CA GLY A 464 -13.07 30.39 -25.03
C GLY A 464 -14.57 30.08 -25.11
N THR A 465 -15.03 29.46 -26.21
CA THR A 465 -16.45 29.23 -26.53
C THR A 465 -17.13 28.29 -25.52
N GLY A 466 -18.41 28.55 -25.22
CA GLY A 466 -19.20 27.77 -24.26
C GLY A 466 -20.23 26.89 -24.94
N PHE A 467 -20.46 25.70 -24.38
CA PHE A 467 -21.39 24.70 -24.89
C PHE A 467 -22.41 24.32 -23.82
N SER A 468 -23.65 24.02 -24.19
CA SER A 468 -24.70 23.67 -23.22
C SER A 468 -24.50 22.28 -22.59
N THR A 469 -23.71 21.41 -23.23
CA THR A 469 -23.39 20.07 -22.70
C THR A 469 -21.92 19.69 -22.89
N ILE A 470 -21.38 18.84 -22.00
CA ILE A 470 -20.01 18.31 -22.10
C ILE A 470 -19.79 17.50 -23.40
N PRO A 471 -20.73 16.65 -23.87
CA PRO A 471 -20.58 15.96 -25.16
C PRO A 471 -20.38 16.90 -26.33
N GLN A 472 -21.15 18.00 -26.42
CA GLN A 472 -20.99 18.99 -27.49
C GLN A 472 -19.64 19.71 -27.44
N LEU A 473 -19.14 20.02 -26.24
CA LEU A 473 -17.80 20.56 -26.05
C LEU A 473 -16.73 19.57 -26.56
N ILE A 474 -16.83 18.30 -26.18
CA ILE A 474 -15.88 17.25 -26.59
C ILE A 474 -15.94 17.04 -28.11
N GLU A 475 -17.14 16.96 -28.67
CA GLU A 475 -17.38 16.75 -30.10
C GLU A 475 -16.84 17.92 -30.94
N HIS A 476 -17.02 19.16 -30.47
CA HIS A 476 -16.45 20.34 -31.13
C HIS A 476 -14.92 20.28 -31.19
N HIS A 477 -14.24 20.04 -30.06
CA HIS A 477 -12.77 19.94 -30.04
C HIS A 477 -12.24 18.70 -30.78
N PHE A 478 -13.02 17.61 -30.83
CA PHE A 478 -12.69 16.39 -31.54
C PHE A 478 -12.82 16.53 -33.07
N SER A 479 -13.88 17.20 -33.55
CA SER A 479 -14.16 17.38 -34.98
C SER A 479 -13.31 18.49 -35.60
N THR A 480 -13.16 19.62 -34.91
CA THR A 480 -12.40 20.79 -35.40
C THR A 480 -10.88 20.63 -35.22
N LYS A 481 -10.44 19.63 -34.44
CA LYS A 481 -9.04 19.43 -34.03
C LYS A 481 -8.43 20.67 -33.37
N GLN A 482 -9.26 21.51 -32.73
CA GLN A 482 -8.82 22.66 -31.98
C GLN A 482 -8.21 22.25 -30.64
N VAL A 483 -7.12 22.91 -30.24
CA VAL A 483 -6.47 22.69 -28.95
C VAL A 483 -7.42 22.98 -27.79
N ILE A 484 -7.38 22.13 -26.76
CA ILE A 484 -8.24 22.18 -25.58
C ILE A 484 -7.92 23.42 -24.72
N THR A 485 -6.62 23.72 -24.53
CA THR A 485 -6.16 24.99 -23.97
C THR A 485 -4.94 25.48 -24.73
N LYS A 486 -4.81 26.81 -24.90
CA LYS A 486 -3.67 27.41 -25.63
C LYS A 486 -2.33 27.06 -24.99
N LYS A 487 -2.31 26.94 -23.66
CA LYS A 487 -1.12 26.63 -22.86
C LYS A 487 -0.67 25.17 -23.00
N SER A 488 -1.60 24.22 -23.17
CA SER A 488 -1.26 22.80 -23.25
C SER A 488 -1.00 22.31 -24.67
N GLY A 489 -1.58 22.97 -25.69
CA GLY A 489 -1.46 22.55 -27.09
C GLY A 489 -2.06 21.17 -27.38
N VAL A 490 -2.86 20.62 -26.46
CA VAL A 490 -3.41 19.26 -26.57
C VAL A 490 -4.65 19.25 -27.45
N VAL A 491 -4.72 18.30 -28.38
CA VAL A 491 -5.84 18.10 -29.31
C VAL A 491 -6.48 16.74 -29.05
N LEU A 492 -7.81 16.66 -29.13
CA LEU A 492 -8.53 15.38 -29.05
C LEU A 492 -8.36 14.57 -30.35
N LEU A 493 -7.66 13.44 -30.25
CA LEU A 493 -7.35 12.59 -31.39
C LEU A 493 -8.37 11.47 -31.59
N ASN A 494 -8.23 10.36 -30.87
CA ASN A 494 -9.08 9.17 -30.93
C ASN A 494 -9.63 8.88 -29.52
N PRO A 495 -10.91 8.52 -29.36
CA PRO A 495 -11.44 8.12 -28.06
C PRO A 495 -10.78 6.82 -27.59
N VAL A 496 -10.34 6.77 -26.33
CA VAL A 496 -9.98 5.51 -25.67
C VAL A 496 -11.29 4.73 -25.51
N VAL A 497 -11.41 3.60 -26.21
CA VAL A 497 -12.57 2.73 -26.08
C VAL A 497 -12.52 2.15 -24.68
N LYS A 498 -13.39 2.63 -23.77
CA LYS A 498 -13.59 2.00 -22.47
C LYS A 498 -13.92 0.54 -22.71
N ASP A 499 -13.32 -0.39 -21.96
CA ASP A 499 -13.75 -1.78 -21.91
C ASP A 499 -15.21 -1.83 -21.44
N LYS A 500 -16.15 -1.72 -22.39
CA LYS A 500 -17.61 -1.66 -22.16
C LYS A 500 -18.17 -2.94 -21.56
N LYS A 501 -17.37 -3.99 -21.41
CA LYS A 501 -17.84 -5.31 -20.98
C LYS A 501 -18.34 -5.34 -19.53
N TRP A 502 -17.81 -4.47 -18.65
CA TRP A 502 -18.04 -4.56 -17.20
C TRP A 502 -18.60 -3.28 -16.56
N ILE A 503 -18.75 -2.21 -17.33
CA ILE A 503 -19.33 -0.94 -16.85
C ILE A 503 -20.81 -0.95 -17.21
N LEU A 504 -21.67 -1.00 -16.20
CA LEU A 504 -23.12 -0.96 -16.35
C LEU A 504 -23.64 0.44 -16.01
N ASN A 505 -24.75 0.83 -16.64
CA ASN A 505 -25.53 1.98 -16.18
C ASN A 505 -26.37 1.56 -14.98
N HIS A 506 -26.67 2.49 -14.08
CA HIS A 506 -27.64 2.22 -13.01
C HIS A 506 -29.04 1.91 -13.53
N GLU A 507 -29.35 2.32 -14.76
CA GLU A 507 -30.62 2.01 -15.45
C GLU A 507 -30.68 0.56 -15.91
N ASP A 508 -29.53 -0.10 -16.11
CA ASP A 508 -29.49 -1.50 -16.56
C ASP A 508 -29.84 -2.49 -15.44
N VAL A 509 -29.95 -2.04 -14.19
CA VAL A 509 -30.14 -2.86 -12.99
C VAL A 509 -31.37 -2.40 -12.22
N VAL A 510 -32.34 -3.28 -12.05
CA VAL A 510 -33.51 -3.06 -11.18
C VAL A 510 -33.23 -3.71 -9.83
N LEU A 511 -33.21 -2.93 -8.75
CA LEU A 511 -33.10 -3.45 -7.38
C LEU A 511 -34.45 -4.04 -6.94
N GLY A 512 -34.39 -5.18 -6.27
CA GLY A 512 -35.51 -5.90 -5.68
C GLY A 512 -35.37 -6.00 -4.17
N GLU A 513 -35.69 -7.16 -3.61
CA GLU A 513 -35.66 -7.42 -2.17
C GLU A 513 -34.24 -7.34 -1.56
N LEU A 514 -34.15 -6.91 -0.31
CA LEU A 514 -32.91 -6.91 0.45
C LEU A 514 -32.51 -8.34 0.80
N LEU A 515 -31.29 -8.76 0.43
CA LEU A 515 -30.73 -10.08 0.73
C LEU A 515 -29.89 -10.08 2.00
N GLY A 516 -29.20 -8.98 2.32
CA GLY A 516 -28.33 -8.92 3.50
C GLY A 516 -27.68 -7.56 3.72
N LYS A 517 -27.12 -7.35 4.92
CA LYS A 517 -26.40 -6.13 5.29
C LYS A 517 -24.96 -6.50 5.67
N GLY A 518 -24.00 -5.79 5.10
CA GLY A 518 -22.57 -5.95 5.38
C GLY A 518 -21.90 -4.64 5.78
N ASN A 519 -20.59 -4.71 6.01
CA ASN A 519 -19.79 -3.59 6.53
C ASN A 519 -19.81 -2.34 5.61
N PHE A 520 -19.91 -2.54 4.28
CA PHE A 520 -19.88 -1.46 3.28
C PHE A 520 -21.27 -1.00 2.80
N GLY A 521 -22.34 -1.68 3.22
CA GLY A 521 -23.69 -1.37 2.77
C GLY A 521 -24.58 -2.58 2.66
N GLU A 522 -25.55 -2.51 1.76
CA GLU A 522 -26.65 -3.45 1.67
C GLU A 522 -26.56 -4.24 0.36
N VAL A 523 -26.85 -5.54 0.43
CA VAL A 523 -26.91 -6.45 -0.73
C VAL A 523 -28.36 -6.67 -1.07
N PHE A 524 -28.75 -6.32 -2.28
CA PHE A 524 -30.10 -6.53 -2.81
C PHE A 524 -30.08 -7.63 -3.85
N LYS A 525 -31.19 -8.33 -4.00
CA LYS A 525 -31.50 -9.06 -5.22
C LYS A 525 -31.79 -8.03 -6.29
N GLY A 526 -31.37 -8.26 -7.51
CA GLY A 526 -31.68 -7.41 -8.63
C GLY A 526 -31.92 -8.20 -9.90
N THR A 527 -32.33 -7.49 -10.94
CA THR A 527 -32.55 -8.05 -12.26
C THR A 527 -31.90 -7.15 -13.30
N LEU A 528 -31.10 -7.73 -14.20
CA LEU A 528 -30.56 -7.00 -15.35
C LEU A 528 -31.65 -6.78 -16.40
N GLN A 529 -31.81 -5.54 -16.88
CA GLN A 529 -32.89 -5.19 -17.81
C GLN A 529 -32.72 -5.83 -19.19
N ARG A 530 -31.48 -6.02 -19.66
CA ARG A 530 -31.18 -6.50 -21.02
C ARG A 530 -31.65 -7.93 -21.30
N ASP A 531 -31.60 -8.81 -20.30
CA ASP A 531 -31.78 -10.26 -20.44
C ASP A 531 -32.61 -10.87 -19.30
N ARG A 532 -33.11 -10.03 -18.36
CA ARG A 532 -33.84 -10.44 -17.16
C ARG A 532 -33.08 -11.41 -16.26
N THR A 533 -31.75 -11.41 -16.32
CA THR A 533 -30.93 -12.27 -15.46
C THR A 533 -31.01 -11.81 -14.00
N PRO A 534 -31.28 -12.71 -13.04
CA PRO A 534 -31.24 -12.39 -11.62
C PRO A 534 -29.79 -12.20 -11.16
N VAL A 535 -29.56 -11.17 -10.35
CA VAL A 535 -28.24 -10.74 -9.88
C VAL A 535 -28.25 -10.38 -8.40
N ALA A 536 -27.09 -10.40 -7.76
CA ALA A 536 -26.86 -9.81 -6.44
C ALA A 536 -26.20 -8.44 -6.62
N VAL A 537 -26.74 -7.41 -5.96
CA VAL A 537 -26.28 -6.03 -6.09
C VAL A 537 -25.84 -5.51 -4.73
N LYS A 538 -24.52 -5.37 -4.57
CA LYS A 538 -23.93 -4.79 -3.36
C LYS A 538 -23.85 -3.27 -3.54
N THR A 539 -24.43 -2.54 -2.61
CA THR A 539 -24.49 -1.07 -2.62
C THR A 539 -23.46 -0.49 -1.64
N CYS A 540 -22.81 0.60 -2.03
CA CYS A 540 -21.94 1.37 -1.14
C CYS A 540 -22.72 2.55 -0.54
N LYS A 541 -22.78 2.66 0.79
CA LYS A 541 -23.39 3.82 1.46
C LYS A 541 -22.66 5.13 1.11
N GLU A 542 -23.41 6.22 0.97
CA GLU A 542 -22.88 7.51 0.53
C GLU A 542 -21.98 8.16 1.59
N ASP A 543 -22.30 7.99 2.87
CA ASP A 543 -21.57 8.57 4.02
C ASP A 543 -20.32 7.79 4.45
N LEU A 544 -19.90 6.78 3.69
CA LEU A 544 -18.71 6.01 4.06
C LEU A 544 -17.42 6.82 3.90
N PRO A 545 -16.48 6.71 4.87
CA PRO A 545 -15.12 7.22 4.75
C PRO A 545 -14.46 6.79 3.42
N PRO A 546 -13.63 7.65 2.81
CA PRO A 546 -12.96 7.35 1.54
C PRO A 546 -12.18 6.04 1.54
N GLU A 547 -11.57 5.67 2.66
CA GLU A 547 -10.82 4.43 2.85
C GLU A 547 -11.70 3.18 2.69
N LEU A 548 -12.92 3.22 3.25
CA LEU A 548 -13.88 2.11 3.13
C LEU A 548 -14.47 2.02 1.72
N LYS A 549 -14.62 3.15 1.02
CA LYS A 549 -15.00 3.17 -0.41
C LYS A 549 -13.92 2.54 -1.29
N ILE A 550 -12.64 2.73 -0.98
CA ILE A 550 -11.52 2.04 -1.66
C ILE A 550 -11.61 0.53 -1.42
N ARG A 551 -11.85 0.09 -0.18
CA ARG A 551 -11.99 -1.34 0.13
C ARG A 551 -13.20 -1.96 -0.59
N PHE A 552 -14.33 -1.26 -0.65
CA PHE A 552 -15.50 -1.67 -1.41
C PHE A 552 -15.16 -1.88 -2.91
N LEU A 553 -14.51 -0.92 -3.56
CA LEU A 553 -14.12 -1.05 -4.97
C LEU A 553 -13.01 -2.08 -5.21
N SER A 554 -12.17 -2.35 -4.21
CA SER A 554 -11.13 -3.39 -4.29
C SER A 554 -11.72 -4.79 -4.44
N GLU A 555 -12.91 -5.02 -3.88
CA GLU A 555 -13.65 -6.29 -4.00
C GLU A 555 -14.01 -6.58 -5.47
N ALA A 556 -14.56 -5.58 -6.17
CA ALA A 556 -14.84 -5.71 -7.61
C ALA A 556 -13.56 -5.93 -8.43
N ARG A 557 -12.44 -5.34 -8.03
CA ARG A 557 -11.14 -5.53 -8.72
C ARG A 557 -10.60 -6.95 -8.56
N ILE A 558 -10.81 -7.58 -7.41
CA ILE A 558 -10.42 -8.97 -7.16
C ILE A 558 -11.32 -9.89 -7.98
N LEU A 559 -12.64 -9.75 -7.88
CA LEU A 559 -13.60 -10.59 -8.60
C LEU A 559 -13.46 -10.48 -10.13
N LYS A 560 -13.02 -9.33 -10.65
CA LYS A 560 -12.73 -9.15 -12.09
C LYS A 560 -11.65 -10.13 -12.62
N GLN A 561 -10.75 -10.62 -11.77
CA GLN A 561 -9.62 -11.46 -12.18
C GLN A 561 -9.96 -12.95 -12.24
N TYR A 562 -11.15 -13.36 -11.76
CA TYR A 562 -11.52 -14.76 -11.65
C TYR A 562 -12.78 -15.07 -12.48
N ASP A 563 -12.74 -16.17 -13.23
CA ASP A 563 -13.90 -16.77 -13.90
C ASP A 563 -13.84 -18.29 -13.65
N HIS A 564 -14.51 -18.74 -12.58
CA HIS A 564 -14.44 -20.12 -12.10
C HIS A 564 -15.79 -20.55 -11.50
N PRO A 565 -16.26 -21.79 -11.72
CA PRO A 565 -17.59 -22.24 -11.26
C PRO A 565 -17.82 -22.17 -9.75
N ASN A 566 -16.76 -22.15 -8.94
CA ASN A 566 -16.83 -22.07 -7.47
C ASN A 566 -16.53 -20.67 -6.91
N ILE A 567 -16.45 -19.64 -7.75
CA ILE A 567 -16.22 -18.24 -7.35
C ILE A 567 -17.35 -17.40 -7.92
N VAL A 568 -17.96 -16.56 -7.09
CA VAL A 568 -19.04 -15.66 -7.52
C VAL A 568 -18.54 -14.77 -8.65
N LYS A 569 -19.22 -14.85 -9.81
CA LYS A 569 -18.84 -14.09 -10.99
C LYS A 569 -19.22 -12.62 -10.83
N LEU A 570 -18.26 -11.72 -11.06
CA LEU A 570 -18.56 -10.30 -11.27
C LEU A 570 -19.27 -10.15 -12.61
N ILE A 571 -20.42 -9.47 -12.63
CA ILE A 571 -21.14 -9.15 -13.87
C ILE A 571 -20.84 -7.72 -14.31
N GLY A 572 -20.71 -6.78 -13.36
CA GLY A 572 -20.31 -5.42 -13.67
C GLY A 572 -20.36 -4.48 -12.47
N VAL A 573 -20.02 -3.22 -12.72
CA VAL A 573 -20.02 -2.15 -11.71
C VAL A 573 -20.74 -0.92 -12.26
N CYS A 574 -21.64 -0.33 -11.46
CA CYS A 574 -22.31 0.93 -11.80
C CYS A 574 -21.70 2.06 -10.98
N THR A 575 -20.95 2.95 -11.62
CA THR A 575 -20.22 4.05 -10.95
C THR A 575 -20.70 5.44 -11.36
N GLN A 576 -21.81 5.54 -12.10
CA GLN A 576 -22.24 6.78 -12.75
C GLN A 576 -22.91 7.75 -11.78
N ARG A 577 -23.61 7.21 -10.77
CA ARG A 577 -24.24 7.94 -9.67
C ARG A 577 -24.05 7.18 -8.35
N GLN A 578 -24.30 7.85 -7.24
CA GLN A 578 -24.46 7.20 -5.94
C GLN A 578 -25.87 6.57 -5.85
N PRO A 579 -26.03 5.44 -5.14
CA PRO A 579 -24.99 4.61 -4.53
C PRO A 579 -24.20 3.84 -5.61
N ILE A 580 -22.91 3.55 -5.38
CA ILE A 580 -22.13 2.69 -6.29
C ILE A 580 -22.62 1.24 -6.16
N TYR A 581 -22.79 0.55 -7.30
CA TYR A 581 -23.22 -0.86 -7.34
C TYR A 581 -22.10 -1.78 -7.80
N ILE A 582 -21.91 -2.90 -7.10
CA ILE A 582 -21.19 -4.08 -7.60
C ILE A 582 -22.24 -5.14 -7.90
N VAL A 583 -22.34 -5.52 -9.17
CA VAL A 583 -23.34 -6.47 -9.69
C VAL A 583 -22.66 -7.81 -9.91
N MET A 584 -23.19 -8.84 -9.26
CA MET A 584 -22.64 -10.18 -9.20
C MET A 584 -23.70 -11.22 -9.53
N GLU A 585 -23.26 -12.42 -9.87
CA GLU A 585 -24.14 -13.58 -10.00
C GLU A 585 -24.92 -13.83 -8.70
N LEU A 586 -26.22 -14.11 -8.83
CA LEU A 586 -27.06 -14.49 -7.68
C LEU A 586 -26.90 -15.99 -7.41
N VAL A 587 -26.29 -16.34 -6.28
CA VAL A 587 -26.15 -17.74 -5.85
C VAL A 587 -27.39 -18.17 -5.04
N PRO A 588 -28.12 -19.22 -5.45
CA PRO A 588 -29.24 -19.76 -4.68
C PRO A 588 -28.69 -20.63 -3.52
N GLY A 589 -28.89 -20.22 -2.25
CA GLY A 589 -28.41 -21.03 -1.12
C GLY A 589 -28.40 -20.45 0.30
N GLY A 590 -28.66 -19.15 0.53
CA GLY A 590 -28.65 -18.58 1.89
C GLY A 590 -27.23 -18.33 2.46
N ALA A 591 -27.15 -17.44 3.45
CA ALA A 591 -25.99 -16.59 3.77
C ALA A 591 -24.63 -17.29 3.96
N VAL A 592 -23.62 -16.82 3.22
CA VAL A 592 -22.23 -16.79 3.68
C VAL A 592 -21.92 -15.32 3.98
N CYS A 593 -21.89 -14.98 5.27
CA CYS A 593 -21.39 -13.70 5.77
C CYS A 593 -19.88 -13.59 5.56
#